data_AF-A0A7L1JE82-F1
#
_entry.id   AF-A0A7L1JE82-F1
#
_cell.length_a   1.000
_cell.length_b   1.000
_cell.length_c   1.000
_cell.angle_alpha   90.00
_cell.angle_beta   90.00
_cell.angle_gamma   90.00
#
_symmetry.space_group_name_H-M   'P 1'
#
loop_
_entity.id
_entity.type
_entity.pdbx_description
1 polymer ?
#
loop_
_entity_poly.entity_id
_entity_poly.type
_entity_poly.pdbx_seq_one_letter_code
_entity_poly.pdbx_strand_id
1 'polypeptide(L)'
;RGFRTSPLGTREVPGVPYTLRVLQEGYSHPHPDGTLRADCTVTLVAGGPVTALVDTGGPWGQRRLLGHLAELGVSPRDVTHVVCTHGHSDHVGNVNLFPE
;
A
#
# COMPACT_ATOMS: atom_id res chain seq x y z
N ARG A 1 -26.46 -9.83 15.68
CA ARG A 1 -25.07 -10.25 15.98
C ARG A 1 -24.18 -9.04 15.76
N GLY A 2 -23.58 -8.49 16.81
CA GLY A 2 -22.78 -7.26 16.70
C GLY A 2 -21.32 -7.58 16.48
N PHE A 3 -20.69 -6.95 15.49
CA PHE A 3 -19.23 -6.92 15.36
C PHE A 3 -18.70 -5.76 16.19
N ARG A 4 -17.55 -5.96 16.83
CA ARG A 4 -16.77 -4.88 17.44
C ARG A 4 -15.46 -4.79 16.69
N THR A 5 -14.99 -3.56 16.47
CA THR A 5 -13.69 -3.30 15.86
C THR A 5 -12.84 -2.51 16.85
N SER A 6 -11.53 -2.67 16.74
CA SER A 6 -10.55 -1.85 17.43
C SER A 6 -9.40 -1.58 16.46
N PRO A 7 -8.74 -0.41 16.53
CA PRO A 7 -7.52 -0.17 15.76
C PRO A 7 -6.50 -1.27 16.02
N LEU A 8 -5.89 -1.77 14.95
CA LEU A 8 -4.77 -2.70 15.05
C LEU A 8 -3.51 -1.87 15.33
N GLY A 9 -2.96 -1.93 16.55
CA GLY A 9 -1.82 -1.11 16.97
C GLY A 9 -0.47 -1.46 16.32
N THR A 10 -0.50 -2.21 15.22
CA THR A 10 0.65 -2.63 14.42
C THR A 10 0.28 -2.55 12.94
N ARG A 11 1.27 -2.26 12.09
CA ARG A 11 1.15 -2.29 10.63
C ARG A 11 1.62 -3.61 10.03
N GLU A 12 2.07 -4.54 10.85
CA GLU A 12 2.57 -5.83 10.44
C GLU A 12 1.67 -6.94 10.98
N VAL A 13 1.30 -7.86 10.09
CA VAL A 13 0.65 -9.13 10.44
C VAL A 13 1.60 -10.26 10.02
N PRO A 14 2.36 -10.84 10.98
CA PRO A 14 3.29 -11.92 10.68
C PRO A 14 2.52 -13.20 10.31
N GLY A 15 3.12 -14.00 9.43
CA GLY A 15 2.57 -15.28 9.01
C GLY A 15 3.59 -16.12 8.24
N VAL A 16 3.20 -17.37 7.94
CA VAL A 16 4.01 -18.31 7.16
C VAL A 16 3.12 -18.88 6.04
N PRO A 17 3.55 -18.82 4.76
CA PRO A 17 4.83 -18.27 4.30
C PRO A 17 4.85 -16.73 4.18
N TYR A 18 3.70 -16.06 4.31
CA TYR A 18 3.59 -14.63 4.02
C TYR A 18 3.44 -13.77 5.28
N THR A 19 4.16 -12.65 5.31
CA THR A 19 3.95 -11.53 6.21
C THR A 19 3.31 -10.37 5.44
N LEU A 20 2.32 -9.72 6.05
CA LEU A 20 1.65 -8.54 5.49
C LEU A 20 2.16 -7.30 6.20
N ARG A 21 2.51 -6.26 5.43
CA ARG A 21 2.96 -4.97 5.95
C ARG A 21 2.18 -3.84 5.30
N VAL A 22 1.50 -3.01 6.10
CA VAL A 22 0.92 -1.76 5.63
C VAL A 22 2.05 -0.73 5.50
N LEU A 23 2.46 -0.46 4.26
CA LEU A 23 3.52 0.51 3.95
C LEU A 23 2.99 1.94 4.16
N GLN A 24 1.74 2.17 3.76
CA GLN A 24 1.03 3.42 3.91
C GLN A 24 -0.39 3.14 4.37
N GLU A 25 -0.84 3.80 5.43
CA GLU A 25 -2.26 3.84 5.79
C GLU A 25 -2.96 4.89 4.93
N GLY A 26 -4.09 4.52 4.34
CA GLY A 26 -4.93 5.42 3.59
C GLY A 26 -5.59 6.45 4.49
N TYR A 27 -5.91 7.59 3.90
CA TYR A 27 -6.57 8.68 4.61
C TYR A 27 -7.49 9.45 3.67
N SER A 28 -8.45 10.17 4.26
CA SER A 28 -9.27 11.14 3.58
C SER A 28 -9.55 12.28 4.55
N HIS A 29 -9.01 13.45 4.24
CA HIS A 29 -9.04 14.62 5.11
C HIS A 29 -9.70 15.78 4.38
N PRO A 30 -10.77 16.37 4.95
CA PRO A 30 -11.39 17.55 4.36
C PRO A 30 -10.47 18.77 4.50
N HIS A 31 -10.48 19.62 3.49
CA HIS A 31 -9.87 20.95 3.52
C HIS A 31 -10.95 22.06 3.64
N PRO A 32 -10.60 23.24 4.19
CA PRO A 32 -11.56 24.33 4.38
C PRO A 32 -12.22 24.87 3.10
N ASP A 33 -11.58 24.66 1.94
CA ASP A 33 -12.08 25.07 0.62
C ASP A 33 -13.09 24.07 0.02
N GLY A 34 -13.46 23.03 0.77
CA GLY A 34 -14.38 21.98 0.33
C GLY A 34 -13.72 20.86 -0.47
N THR A 35 -12.40 20.92 -0.69
CA THR A 35 -11.65 19.82 -1.30
C THR A 35 -11.31 18.73 -0.29
N LEU A 36 -10.87 17.57 -0.78
CA LEU A 36 -10.37 16.47 0.03
C LEU A 36 -8.92 16.17 -0.34
N ARG A 37 -8.08 16.00 0.67
CA ARG A 37 -6.78 15.38 0.53
C ARG A 37 -6.94 13.91 0.88
N ALA A 38 -6.73 13.03 -0.09
CA ALA A 38 -6.86 11.60 0.08
C ALA A 38 -5.67 10.85 -0.52
N ASP A 39 -5.43 9.65 -0.02
CA ASP A 39 -4.51 8.67 -0.60
C ASP A 39 -4.91 7.28 -0.11
N CYS A 40 -4.60 6.23 -0.87
CA CYS A 40 -5.00 4.87 -0.49
C CYS A 40 -4.08 4.25 0.58
N THR A 41 -4.52 3.13 1.12
CA THR A 41 -3.64 2.20 1.84
C THR A 41 -2.79 1.45 0.82
N VAL A 42 -1.48 1.31 1.07
CA VAL A 42 -0.59 0.45 0.27
C VAL A 42 -0.07 -0.67 1.15
N THR A 43 -0.23 -1.92 0.71
CA THR A 43 0.16 -3.10 1.49
C THR A 43 1.14 -3.98 0.70
N LEU A 44 2.21 -4.41 1.37
CA LEU A 44 3.14 -5.41 0.87
C LEU A 44 2.78 -6.78 1.44
N VAL A 45 2.74 -7.78 0.57
CA VAL A 45 2.65 -9.21 0.90
C VAL A 45 3.96 -9.87 0.47
N ALA A 46 4.75 -10.39 1.40
CA ALA A 46 6.08 -10.92 1.12
C ALA A 46 6.44 -12.14 2.00
N GLY A 47 7.47 -12.90 1.60
CA GLY A 47 8.02 -14.04 2.34
C GLY A 47 7.87 -15.40 1.64
N GLY A 48 6.95 -15.50 0.69
CA GLY A 48 6.78 -16.68 -0.18
C GLY A 48 7.32 -16.45 -1.61
N PRO A 49 6.91 -17.28 -2.59
CA PRO A 49 7.32 -17.14 -3.99
C PRO A 49 6.74 -15.89 -4.67
N VAL A 50 5.73 -15.26 -4.07
CA VAL A 50 5.11 -14.03 -4.55
C VAL A 50 5.46 -12.88 -3.61
N THR A 51 5.93 -11.78 -4.19
CA THR A 51 6.06 -10.48 -3.51
C THR A 51 5.08 -9.55 -4.21
N ALA A 52 3.96 -9.24 -3.54
CA ALA A 52 2.89 -8.47 -4.13
C ALA A 52 2.68 -7.14 -3.43
N LEU A 53 2.40 -6.09 -4.20
CA LEU A 53 1.79 -4.87 -3.70
C LEU A 53 0.28 -4.90 -3.94
N VAL A 54 -0.49 -4.52 -2.92
CA VAL A 54 -1.92 -4.22 -3.05
C VAL A 54 -2.07 -2.71 -3.02
N ASP A 55 -2.53 -2.17 -4.16
CA ASP A 55 -2.50 -0.76 -4.54
C ASP A 55 -1.10 -0.11 -4.53
N THR A 56 -1.01 1.11 -5.03
CA THR A 56 0.27 1.81 -5.25
C THR A 56 0.23 3.29 -4.84
N GLY A 57 -0.87 3.75 -4.25
CA GLY A 57 -1.06 5.15 -3.90
C GLY A 57 -1.23 6.05 -5.12
N GLY A 58 -1.43 7.35 -4.89
CA GLY A 58 -1.42 8.35 -5.95
C GLY A 58 -0.02 8.69 -6.47
N PRO A 59 0.09 9.28 -7.69
CA PRO A 59 1.39 9.60 -8.29
C PRO A 59 2.23 10.57 -7.43
N TRP A 60 1.58 11.40 -6.60
CA TRP A 60 2.25 12.27 -5.63
C TRP A 60 2.99 11.50 -4.52
N GLY A 61 2.69 10.22 -4.32
CA GLY A 61 3.29 9.33 -3.32
C GLY A 61 4.54 8.57 -3.79
N GLN A 62 4.97 8.72 -5.05
CA GLN A 62 6.04 7.91 -5.66
C GLN A 62 7.28 7.73 -4.78
N ARG A 63 7.85 8.83 -4.29
CA ARG A 63 9.08 8.79 -3.47
C ARG A 63 8.86 8.10 -2.12
N ARG A 64 7.66 8.25 -1.55
CA ARG A 64 7.29 7.63 -0.27
C ARG A 64 7.13 6.13 -0.43
N LEU A 65 6.46 5.67 -1.49
CA LEU A 65 6.35 4.24 -1.80
C LEU A 65 7.73 3.58 -1.97
N LEU A 66 8.60 4.17 -2.78
CA LEU A 66 9.96 3.66 -3.00
C LEU A 66 10.79 3.67 -1.70
N GLY A 67 10.61 4.69 -0.86
CA GLY A 67 11.25 4.75 0.46
C GLY A 67 10.83 3.60 1.37
N HIS A 68 9.52 3.34 1.49
CA HIS A 68 9.01 2.24 2.32
C HIS A 68 9.45 0.86 1.84
N LEU A 69 9.52 0.65 0.52
CA LEU A 69 10.07 -0.59 -0.04
C LEU A 69 11.57 -0.73 0.28
N ALA A 70 12.35 0.33 0.10
CA ALA A 70 13.78 0.33 0.37
C ALA A 70 14.12 0.10 1.85
N GLU A 71 13.31 0.65 2.77
CA GLU A 71 13.42 0.40 4.23
C GLU A 71 13.30 -1.09 4.58
N LEU A 72 12.57 -1.86 3.75
CA LEU A 72 12.40 -3.30 3.89
C LEU A 72 13.40 -4.12 3.05
N GLY A 73 14.33 -3.46 2.36
CA GLY A 73 15.27 -4.10 1.44
C GLY A 73 14.62 -4.66 0.17
N VAL A 74 13.43 -4.18 -0.19
CA VAL A 74 12.68 -4.59 -1.39
C VAL A 74 12.90 -3.53 -2.48
N SER A 75 13.42 -3.94 -3.63
CA SER A 75 13.46 -3.09 -4.82
C SER A 75 12.17 -3.25 -5.65
N PRO A 76 11.82 -2.28 -6.51
CA PRO A 76 10.68 -2.45 -7.41
C PRO A 76 10.76 -3.70 -8.30
N ARG A 77 11.97 -4.18 -8.63
CA ARG A 77 12.15 -5.41 -9.43
C ARG A 77 11.85 -6.69 -8.66
N ASP A 78 11.84 -6.62 -7.33
CA ASP A 78 11.52 -7.77 -6.48
C ASP A 78 10.00 -7.94 -6.31
N VAL A 79 9.21 -6.91 -6.63
CA VAL A 79 7.75 -6.98 -6.68
C VAL A 79 7.35 -7.73 -7.94
N THR A 80 6.77 -8.91 -7.78
CA THR A 80 6.37 -9.77 -8.89
C THR A 80 4.91 -9.53 -9.33
N HIS A 81 4.10 -8.90 -8.48
CA HIS A 81 2.69 -8.65 -8.75
C HIS A 81 2.25 -7.30 -8.16
N VAL A 82 1.42 -6.59 -8.92
CA VAL A 82 0.67 -5.42 -8.42
C VAL A 82 -0.82 -5.73 -8.56
N VAL A 83 -1.53 -5.72 -7.43
CA VAL A 83 -2.98 -5.92 -7.36
C VAL A 83 -3.63 -4.56 -7.20
N CYS A 84 -4.23 -4.05 -8.27
CA CYS A 84 -5.06 -2.84 -8.22
C CYS A 84 -6.46 -3.22 -7.75
N THR A 85 -6.88 -2.74 -6.58
CA THR A 85 -8.22 -3.01 -6.05
C THR A 85 -9.31 -2.40 -6.95
N HIS A 86 -9.05 -1.21 -7.48
CA HIS A 86 -9.84 -0.52 -8.51
C HIS A 86 -9.00 0.61 -9.16
N GLY A 87 -9.56 1.30 -10.16
CA GLY A 87 -8.82 2.21 -11.04
C GLY A 87 -8.80 3.69 -10.66
N HIS A 88 -9.07 4.07 -9.40
CA HIS A 88 -8.95 5.47 -9.00
C HIS A 88 -7.49 5.92 -8.87
N SER A 89 -7.26 7.21 -9.12
CA SER A 89 -5.91 7.77 -9.28
C SER A 89 -5.05 7.63 -8.03
N ASP A 90 -5.66 7.62 -6.85
CA ASP A 90 -5.02 7.43 -5.55
C ASP A 90 -4.74 5.96 -5.22
N HIS A 91 -5.15 5.00 -6.06
CA HIS A 91 -4.85 3.57 -5.92
C HIS A 91 -3.84 3.07 -6.97
N VAL A 92 -3.93 3.55 -8.20
CA VAL A 92 -3.12 3.05 -9.35
C VAL A 92 -2.05 4.03 -9.82
N GLY A 93 -1.76 5.06 -9.04
CA GLY A 93 -0.94 6.19 -9.43
C GLY A 93 0.54 5.88 -9.70
N ASN A 94 1.04 4.73 -9.23
CA ASN A 94 2.46 4.35 -9.37
C ASN A 94 2.66 2.96 -10.00
N VAL A 95 1.67 2.43 -10.73
CA VAL A 95 1.80 1.13 -11.43
C VAL A 95 3.00 1.13 -12.40
N ASN A 96 3.32 2.28 -12.99
CA ASN A 96 4.46 2.46 -13.89
C ASN A 96 5.83 2.18 -13.26
N LEU A 97 5.93 2.07 -11.93
CA LEU A 97 7.18 1.71 -11.25
C LEU A 97 7.49 0.21 -11.30
N PHE A 98 6.52 -0.62 -11.70
CA PHE A 98 6.58 -2.08 -11.67
C PHE A 98 6.24 -2.65 -13.07
N PRO A 99 7.14 -2.52 -14.06
CA PRO A 99 6.86 -2.85 -15.45
C PRO A 99 7.00 -4.33 -15.83
N GLU A 100 7.63 -5.14 -14.98
CA GLU A 100 7.85 -6.58 -15.16
C GLU A 100 6.72 -7.40 -14.53
#